data_AF-A0A497GB63-F1
#
_entry.id   AF-A0A497GB63-F1
#
_cell.length_a   1.000
_cell.length_b   1.000
_cell.length_c   1.000
_cell.angle_alpha   90.00
_cell.angle_beta   90.00
_cell.angle_gamma   90.00
#
_symmetry.space_group_name_H-M   'P 1'
#
loop_
_entity.id
_entity.type
_entity.pdbx_description
1 polymer ?
#
loop_
_entity_poly.entity_id
_entity_poly.type
_entity_poly.pdbx_seq_one_letter_code
_entity_poly.pdbx_strand_id
1 'polypeptide(L)'
;LGCLAWLGDTSVGNFGTQLQKILGLGINLGAVMLLMPRMVAILMEGLIPISESAREFMQRRFKGGEFYIGLDSAILIGHPAAIATALLLVPITILLAIAMSALHLNHVLPFGDLATIPFMVAMIAPITRGNIVRGVIIGTVVIFIGLMIATGIAPLQTSAAIDAQFTMPENATQISSICDGANPLTWLLLTFGKLAGWIGWGIAVIIFGVILYLYKQHESAWEIAAGGPKPEGGEV
;
A
#
# COMPACT_ATOMS: atom_id res chain seq x y z
N LEU A 1 -4.16 -2.04 -21.31
CA LEU A 1 -3.55 -0.74 -20.93
C LEU A 1 -2.84 -0.07 -22.10
N GLY A 2 -1.78 -0.64 -22.69
CA GLY A 2 -1.17 -0.08 -23.91
C GLY A 2 -2.19 0.14 -25.03
N CYS A 3 -3.05 -0.85 -25.30
CA CYS A 3 -4.14 -0.72 -26.26
C CYS A 3 -5.21 0.33 -25.90
N LEU A 4 -5.25 0.85 -24.68
CA LEU A 4 -6.17 1.92 -24.30
C LEU A 4 -5.45 3.29 -24.35
N ALA A 5 -4.15 3.31 -24.09
CA ALA A 5 -3.35 4.53 -24.10
C ALA A 5 -3.04 5.04 -25.52
N TRP A 6 -2.87 4.15 -26.50
CA TRP A 6 -2.36 4.55 -27.83
C TRP A 6 -3.13 3.99 -29.02
N LEU A 7 -4.07 3.05 -28.82
CA LEU A 7 -4.80 2.45 -29.93
C LEU A 7 -5.92 3.41 -30.34
N GLY A 8 -5.83 3.96 -31.56
CA GLY A 8 -6.80 4.92 -32.09
C GLY A 8 -6.47 6.39 -31.83
N ASP A 9 -5.36 6.70 -31.15
CA ASP A 9 -4.91 8.08 -30.97
C ASP A 9 -4.13 8.57 -32.21
N THR A 10 -4.76 9.43 -32.99
CA THR A 10 -4.19 10.01 -34.23
C THR A 10 -3.01 10.95 -33.98
N SER A 11 -2.74 11.35 -32.72
CA SER A 11 -1.58 12.18 -32.35
C SER A 11 -0.26 11.39 -32.25
N VAL A 12 -0.33 10.06 -32.11
CA VAL A 12 0.80 9.19 -31.77
C VAL A 12 1.53 8.65 -33.03
N GLY A 13 0.93 8.83 -34.21
CA GLY A 13 1.45 8.37 -35.51
C GLY A 13 0.68 7.16 -36.08
N ASN A 14 1.22 6.56 -37.15
CA ASN A 14 0.63 5.40 -37.84
C ASN A 14 0.40 4.20 -36.90
N PHE A 15 -0.46 3.26 -37.32
CA PHE A 15 -0.77 2.03 -36.55
C PHE A 15 0.50 1.24 -36.15
N GLY A 16 1.55 1.26 -36.98
CA GLY A 16 2.84 0.62 -36.65
C GLY A 16 3.56 1.25 -35.45
N THR A 17 3.57 2.58 -35.34
CA THR A 17 4.17 3.29 -34.19
C THR A 17 3.33 3.14 -32.92
N GLN A 18 2.00 3.07 -33.06
CA GLN A 18 1.12 2.75 -31.94
C GLN A 18 1.40 1.33 -31.43
N LEU A 19 1.48 0.34 -32.32
CA LEU A 19 1.76 -1.05 -31.97
C LEU A 19 3.13 -1.21 -31.30
N GLN A 20 4.17 -0.54 -31.80
CA GLN A 20 5.50 -0.56 -31.20
C GLN A 20 5.50 0.01 -29.78
N LYS A 21 4.81 1.13 -29.55
CA LYS A 21 4.65 1.70 -28.20
C LYS A 21 3.91 0.75 -27.27
N ILE A 22 2.79 0.18 -27.74
CA ILE A 22 1.99 -0.80 -26.98
C ILE A 22 2.83 -2.01 -26.54
N LEU A 23 3.58 -2.59 -27.47
CA LEU A 23 4.45 -3.73 -27.19
C LEU A 23 5.61 -3.35 -26.25
N GLY A 24 6.22 -2.18 -26.48
CA GLY A 24 7.28 -1.66 -25.60
C GLY A 24 6.80 -1.44 -24.16
N LEU A 25 5.61 -0.87 -23.98
CA LEU A 25 5.02 -0.71 -22.65
C LEU A 25 4.67 -2.06 -22.02
N GLY A 26 4.19 -3.02 -22.81
CA GLY A 26 3.95 -4.38 -22.34
C GLY A 26 5.22 -5.06 -21.83
N ILE A 27 6.33 -4.96 -22.57
CA ILE A 27 7.63 -5.50 -22.19
C ILE A 27 8.17 -4.80 -20.94
N ASN A 28 8.14 -3.46 -20.89
CA ASN A 28 8.60 -2.70 -19.74
C ASN A 28 7.80 -3.03 -18.48
N LEU A 29 6.47 -3.12 -18.60
CA LEU A 29 5.60 -3.48 -17.48
C LEU A 29 5.88 -4.92 -17.00
N GLY A 30 6.00 -5.86 -17.93
CA GLY A 30 6.37 -7.25 -17.61
C GLY A 30 7.73 -7.34 -16.92
N ALA A 31 8.71 -6.55 -17.34
CA ALA A 31 10.02 -6.48 -16.72
C ALA A 31 9.93 -5.96 -15.28
N VAL A 32 9.20 -4.87 -15.04
CA VAL A 32 9.03 -4.31 -13.68
C VAL A 32 8.28 -5.30 -12.76
N MET A 33 7.20 -5.92 -13.24
CA MET A 33 6.43 -6.90 -12.46
C MET A 33 7.19 -8.20 -12.16
N LEU A 34 8.24 -8.52 -12.93
CA LEU A 34 9.14 -9.63 -12.65
C LEU A 34 10.27 -9.21 -11.69
N LEU A 35 10.91 -8.08 -11.98
CA LEU A 35 12.14 -7.65 -11.30
C LEU A 35 11.87 -7.10 -9.90
N MET A 36 10.86 -6.24 -9.73
CA MET A 36 10.63 -5.58 -8.45
C MET A 36 10.29 -6.58 -7.33
N PRO A 37 9.37 -7.55 -7.51
CA PRO A 37 9.09 -8.56 -6.48
C PRO A 37 10.30 -9.46 -6.17
N ARG A 38 11.14 -9.76 -7.18
CA ARG A 38 12.36 -10.55 -7.00
C ARG A 38 13.41 -9.83 -6.16
N MET A 39 13.63 -8.54 -6.42
CA MET A 39 14.55 -7.72 -5.63
C MET A 39 14.12 -7.67 -4.16
N VAL A 40 12.83 -7.53 -3.91
CA VAL A 40 12.31 -7.48 -2.54
C VAL A 40 12.37 -8.85 -1.85
N ALA A 41 12.11 -9.95 -2.57
CA ALA A 41 12.25 -11.30 -2.02
C ALA A 41 13.68 -11.58 -1.54
N ILE A 42 14.70 -11.19 -2.33
CA ILE A 42 16.11 -11.35 -1.95
C ILE A 42 16.43 -10.52 -0.68
N LEU A 43 15.90 -9.30 -0.59
CA LEU A 43 16.06 -8.46 0.60
C LEU A 43 15.42 -9.11 1.83
N MET A 44 14.24 -9.74 1.68
CA MET A 44 13.56 -10.46 2.76
C MET A 44 14.32 -11.73 3.18
N GLU A 45 14.83 -12.50 2.23
CA GLU A 45 15.69 -13.66 2.51
C GLU A 45 16.94 -13.25 3.33
N GLY A 46 17.51 -12.07 3.07
CA GLY A 46 18.61 -11.51 3.86
C GLY A 46 18.21 -10.99 5.25
N LEU A 47 16.99 -10.48 5.41
CA LEU A 47 16.48 -9.91 6.67
C LEU A 47 15.92 -10.95 7.65
N ILE A 48 15.41 -12.09 7.14
CA ILE A 48 14.90 -13.19 7.98
C ILE A 48 15.94 -13.69 8.99
N PRO A 49 17.20 -14.05 8.62
CA PRO A 49 18.17 -14.56 9.57
C PRO A 49 18.60 -13.51 10.62
N ILE A 50 18.58 -12.22 10.25
CA ILE A 50 18.82 -11.12 11.20
C ILE A 50 17.69 -11.06 12.23
N SER A 51 16.44 -11.18 11.77
CA SER A 51 15.25 -11.15 12.62
C SER A 51 15.21 -12.35 13.59
N GLU A 52 15.57 -13.53 13.11
CA GLU A 52 15.68 -14.75 13.95
C GLU A 52 16.81 -14.64 14.98
N SER A 53 17.98 -14.13 14.58
CA SER A 53 19.10 -13.93 15.50
C SER A 53 18.80 -12.90 16.59
N ALA A 54 18.09 -11.81 16.23
CA ALA A 54 17.62 -10.82 17.19
C ALA A 54 16.62 -11.42 18.18
N ARG A 55 15.72 -12.29 17.71
CA ARG A 55 14.79 -13.04 18.56
C ARG A 55 15.53 -13.95 19.54
N GLU A 56 16.50 -14.73 19.08
CA GLU A 56 17.31 -15.59 19.96
C GLU A 56 18.10 -14.79 20.99
N PHE A 57 18.69 -13.64 20.59
CA PHE A 57 19.40 -12.76 21.50
C PHE A 57 18.49 -12.23 22.62
N MET A 58 17.30 -11.76 22.26
CA MET A 58 16.30 -11.27 23.22
C MET A 58 15.81 -12.39 24.15
N GLN A 59 15.52 -13.59 23.62
CA GLN A 59 15.14 -14.76 24.42
C GLN A 59 16.22 -15.19 25.42
N ARG A 60 17.50 -15.16 25.00
CA ARG A 60 18.63 -15.49 25.90
C ARG A 60 18.82 -14.44 26.99
N ARG A 61 18.56 -13.16 26.69
CA ARG A 61 18.74 -12.04 27.63
C ARG A 61 17.62 -11.94 28.68
N PHE A 62 16.39 -12.27 28.33
CA PHE A 62 15.20 -12.03 29.18
C PHE A 62 14.52 -13.31 29.69
N LYS A 63 15.27 -14.40 29.90
CA LYS A 63 14.81 -15.71 30.40
C LYS A 63 13.71 -15.59 31.48
N GLY A 64 12.46 -15.88 31.12
CA GLY A 64 11.38 -16.10 32.10
C GLY A 64 9.97 -15.63 31.74
N GLY A 65 9.77 -14.85 30.67
CA GLY A 65 8.44 -14.38 30.24
C GLY A 65 8.06 -14.78 28.81
N GLU A 66 6.76 -15.00 28.56
CA GLU A 66 6.18 -15.05 27.22
C GLU A 66 6.47 -13.72 26.50
N PHE A 67 7.33 -13.74 25.48
CA PHE A 67 7.77 -12.53 24.79
C PHE A 67 7.24 -12.52 23.35
N TYR A 68 6.26 -11.65 23.10
CA TYR A 68 5.74 -11.40 21.76
C TYR A 68 6.61 -10.33 21.09
N ILE A 69 7.44 -10.74 20.14
CA ILE A 69 8.20 -9.80 19.31
C ILE A 69 7.28 -9.37 18.17
N GLY A 70 6.85 -8.11 18.19
CA GLY A 70 6.23 -7.47 17.04
C GLY A 70 7.24 -7.41 15.91
N LEU A 71 6.98 -8.16 14.85
CA LEU A 71 7.79 -8.18 13.63
C LEU A 71 7.12 -7.30 12.58
N ASP A 72 7.91 -6.66 11.70
CA ASP A 72 7.34 -5.85 10.62
C ASP A 72 6.43 -6.71 9.72
N SER A 73 5.37 -6.06 9.22
CA SER A 73 4.42 -6.57 8.23
C SER A 73 5.08 -7.27 7.05
N ALA A 74 6.32 -6.93 6.71
CA ALA A 74 7.09 -7.54 5.63
C ALA A 74 7.24 -9.07 5.79
N ILE A 75 7.33 -9.60 7.01
CA ILE A 75 7.47 -11.05 7.25
C ILE A 75 6.20 -11.82 6.91
N LEU A 76 5.04 -11.18 7.05
CA LEU A 76 3.73 -11.76 6.79
C LEU A 76 3.47 -12.01 5.30
N ILE A 77 4.25 -11.38 4.43
CA ILE A 77 4.17 -11.56 2.97
C ILE A 77 4.57 -12.98 2.58
N GLY A 78 5.42 -13.65 3.37
CA GLY A 78 5.75 -15.07 3.15
C GLY A 78 4.58 -16.02 3.43
N HIS A 79 3.49 -15.56 4.07
CA HIS A 79 2.37 -16.42 4.40
C HIS A 79 1.57 -16.77 3.13
N PRO A 80 1.31 -18.06 2.85
CA PRO A 80 0.65 -18.49 1.61
C PRO A 80 -0.69 -17.81 1.33
N ALA A 81 -1.48 -17.50 2.37
CA ALA A 81 -2.74 -16.79 2.22
C ALA A 81 -2.55 -15.33 1.77
N ALA A 82 -1.49 -14.65 2.24
CA ALA A 82 -1.17 -13.28 1.82
C ALA A 82 -0.73 -13.25 0.35
N ILE A 83 0.17 -14.17 -0.04
CA ILE A 83 0.64 -14.30 -1.43
C ILE A 83 -0.52 -14.61 -2.38
N ALA A 84 -1.36 -15.59 -2.03
CA ALA A 84 -2.49 -15.98 -2.86
C ALA A 84 -3.51 -14.83 -3.02
N THR A 85 -3.79 -14.10 -1.94
CA THR A 85 -4.67 -12.93 -1.96
C THR A 85 -4.09 -11.81 -2.83
N ALA A 86 -2.80 -11.53 -2.68
CA ALA A 86 -2.11 -10.51 -3.47
C ALA A 86 -2.11 -10.85 -4.97
N LEU A 87 -1.80 -12.11 -5.31
CA LEU A 87 -1.76 -12.59 -6.70
C LEU A 87 -3.12 -12.44 -7.39
N LEU A 88 -4.22 -12.71 -6.67
CA LEU A 88 -5.58 -12.49 -7.18
C LEU A 88 -5.96 -11.02 -7.27
N LEU A 89 -5.45 -10.18 -6.37
CA LEU A 89 -5.73 -8.75 -6.35
C LEU A 89 -5.00 -7.98 -7.45
N VAL A 90 -3.86 -8.45 -7.95
CA VAL A 90 -3.15 -7.80 -9.07
C VAL A 90 -4.06 -7.59 -10.30
N PRO A 91 -4.66 -8.64 -10.91
CA PRO A 91 -5.54 -8.45 -12.07
C PRO A 91 -6.80 -7.65 -11.73
N ILE A 92 -7.36 -7.81 -10.53
CA ILE A 92 -8.53 -7.05 -10.07
C ILE A 92 -8.19 -5.56 -9.98
N THR A 93 -7.03 -5.21 -9.45
CA THR A 93 -6.56 -3.82 -9.33
C THR A 93 -6.40 -3.17 -10.70
N ILE A 94 -5.88 -3.91 -11.69
CA ILE A 94 -5.78 -3.42 -13.07
C ILE A 94 -7.18 -3.13 -13.62
N LEU A 95 -8.13 -4.06 -13.48
CA LEU A 95 -9.51 -3.87 -13.93
C LEU A 95 -10.18 -2.70 -13.23
N LEU A 96 -9.97 -2.55 -11.93
CA LEU A 96 -10.52 -1.49 -11.11
C LEU A 96 -9.93 -0.12 -11.49
N ALA A 97 -8.61 -0.04 -11.68
CA ALA A 97 -7.94 1.18 -12.13
C ALA A 97 -8.44 1.62 -13.51
N ILE A 98 -8.64 0.67 -14.43
CA ILE A 98 -9.24 0.94 -15.75
C ILE A 98 -10.69 1.41 -15.59
N ALA A 99 -11.50 0.74 -14.78
CA ALA A 99 -12.90 1.10 -14.57
C ALA A 99 -13.04 2.50 -13.95
N MET A 100 -12.21 2.84 -12.96
CA MET A 100 -12.20 4.16 -12.33
C MET A 100 -11.68 5.26 -13.25
N SER A 101 -10.69 4.95 -14.09
CA SER A 101 -10.19 5.87 -15.12
C SER A 101 -11.24 6.11 -16.21
N ALA A 102 -11.94 5.07 -16.66
CA ALA A 102 -13.05 5.16 -17.61
C ALA A 102 -14.22 5.99 -17.05
N LEU A 103 -14.46 5.91 -15.74
CA LEU A 103 -15.46 6.72 -15.04
C LEU A 103 -15.00 8.16 -14.74
N HIS A 104 -13.81 8.58 -15.19
CA HIS A 104 -13.19 9.89 -14.93
C HIS A 104 -12.94 10.21 -13.44
N LEU A 105 -13.01 9.23 -12.55
CA LEU A 105 -12.80 9.42 -11.10
C LEU A 105 -11.34 9.24 -10.66
N ASN A 106 -10.46 8.74 -11.53
CA ASN A 106 -9.07 8.46 -11.19
C ASN A 106 -8.12 8.79 -12.36
N HIS A 107 -7.08 9.58 -12.07
CA HIS A 107 -6.02 9.95 -13.02
C HIS A 107 -4.70 9.20 -12.77
N VAL A 108 -4.62 8.37 -11.73
CA VAL A 108 -3.44 7.60 -11.35
C VAL A 108 -3.60 6.15 -11.81
N LEU A 109 -2.78 5.77 -12.80
CA LEU A 109 -2.65 4.39 -13.24
C LEU A 109 -1.44 3.76 -12.53
N PRO A 110 -1.63 2.74 -11.67
CA PRO A 110 -0.54 2.13 -10.91
C PRO A 110 0.30 1.20 -11.76
N PHE A 111 1.14 1.72 -12.65
CA PHE A 111 2.00 0.87 -13.46
C PHE A 111 3.14 0.25 -12.64
N GLY A 112 3.80 1.05 -11.79
CA GLY A 112 4.87 0.57 -10.91
C GLY A 112 4.37 -0.10 -9.64
N ASP A 113 3.30 0.44 -9.06
CA ASP A 113 2.83 0.01 -7.73
C ASP A 113 2.06 -1.33 -7.73
N LEU A 114 1.81 -1.95 -8.89
CA LEU A 114 1.22 -3.31 -8.91
C LEU A 114 2.12 -4.34 -8.23
N ALA A 115 3.45 -4.13 -8.27
CA ALA A 115 4.41 -5.03 -7.66
C ALA A 115 4.45 -4.93 -6.12
N THR A 116 3.91 -3.85 -5.54
CA THR A 116 3.90 -3.60 -4.10
C THR A 116 2.57 -3.97 -3.44
N ILE A 117 1.56 -4.39 -4.21
CA ILE A 117 0.27 -4.90 -3.69
C ILE A 117 0.45 -5.98 -2.61
N PRO A 118 1.38 -6.96 -2.73
CA PRO A 118 1.60 -7.95 -1.67
C PRO A 118 1.90 -7.33 -0.30
N PHE A 119 2.62 -6.21 -0.26
CA PHE A 119 2.92 -5.47 0.95
C PHE A 119 1.66 -4.80 1.51
N MET A 120 0.87 -4.16 0.65
CA MET A 120 -0.35 -3.46 1.07
C MET A 120 -1.39 -4.42 1.68
N VAL A 121 -1.48 -5.64 1.15
CA VAL A 121 -2.49 -6.62 1.57
C VAL A 121 -1.97 -7.61 2.61
N ALA A 122 -0.69 -7.54 2.97
CA ALA A 122 -0.06 -8.40 3.97
C ALA A 122 -0.86 -8.38 5.28
N MET A 123 -1.21 -7.19 5.76
CA MET A 123 -2.00 -7.00 7.00
C MET A 123 -3.45 -7.47 6.90
N ILE A 124 -3.99 -7.66 5.70
CA ILE A 124 -5.35 -8.18 5.53
C ILE A 124 -5.39 -9.69 5.86
N ALA A 125 -4.32 -10.43 5.59
CA ALA A 125 -4.25 -11.87 5.82
C ALA A 125 -4.51 -12.31 7.29
N PRO A 126 -3.94 -11.68 8.34
CA PRO A 126 -4.22 -12.02 9.72
C PRO A 126 -5.62 -11.57 10.14
N ILE A 127 -6.11 -10.42 9.64
CA ILE A 127 -7.47 -9.94 9.90
C ILE A 127 -8.51 -10.95 9.39
N THR A 128 -8.29 -11.51 8.20
CA THR A 128 -9.18 -12.52 7.62
C THR A 128 -8.92 -13.94 8.11
N ARG A 129 -7.96 -14.10 9.04
CA ARG A 129 -7.52 -15.40 9.58
C ARG A 129 -7.15 -16.40 8.48
N GLY A 130 -6.48 -15.91 7.43
CA GLY A 130 -6.06 -16.72 6.29
C GLY A 130 -7.16 -17.01 5.26
N ASN A 131 -8.37 -16.42 5.37
CA ASN A 131 -9.41 -16.58 4.37
C ASN A 131 -9.14 -15.70 3.14
N ILE A 132 -8.71 -16.34 2.05
CA ILE A 132 -8.35 -15.68 0.78
C ILE A 132 -9.54 -14.94 0.17
N VAL A 133 -10.74 -15.53 0.16
CA VAL A 133 -11.92 -14.92 -0.47
C VAL A 133 -12.29 -13.61 0.25
N ARG A 134 -12.33 -13.64 1.57
CA ARG A 134 -12.56 -12.43 2.37
C ARG A 134 -11.43 -11.42 2.18
N GLY A 135 -10.18 -11.90 2.07
CA GLY A 135 -9.01 -11.06 1.82
C GLY A 135 -9.09 -10.32 0.50
N VAL A 136 -9.51 -10.99 -0.58
CA VAL A 136 -9.69 -10.38 -1.89
C VAL A 136 -10.82 -9.34 -1.87
N ILE A 137 -11.95 -9.62 -1.22
CA ILE A 137 -13.06 -8.67 -1.15
C ILE A 137 -12.63 -7.39 -0.40
N ILE A 138 -12.04 -7.55 0.79
CA ILE A 138 -11.58 -6.42 1.59
C ILE A 138 -10.47 -5.68 0.86
N GLY A 139 -9.49 -6.39 0.30
CA GLY A 139 -8.39 -5.80 -0.47
C GLY A 139 -8.89 -5.01 -1.68
N THR A 140 -9.93 -5.47 -2.36
CA THR A 140 -10.53 -4.74 -3.49
C THR A 140 -11.12 -3.41 -3.04
N VAL A 141 -11.83 -3.39 -1.90
CA VAL A 141 -12.40 -2.16 -1.33
C VAL A 141 -11.31 -1.21 -0.86
N VAL A 142 -10.27 -1.72 -0.21
CA VAL A 142 -9.12 -0.92 0.25
C VAL A 142 -8.40 -0.29 -0.94
N ILE A 143 -8.15 -1.05 -2.01
CA ILE A 143 -7.52 -0.56 -3.23
C ILE A 143 -8.41 0.48 -3.93
N PHE A 144 -9.73 0.27 -3.96
CA PHE A 144 -10.69 1.24 -4.51
C PHE A 144 -10.59 2.60 -3.81
N ILE A 145 -10.65 2.59 -2.48
CA ILE A 145 -10.50 3.81 -1.68
C ILE A 145 -9.11 4.40 -1.87
N GLY A 146 -8.08 3.56 -1.87
CA GLY A 146 -6.69 3.96 -2.06
C GLY A 146 -6.44 4.70 -3.38
N LEU A 147 -7.05 4.24 -4.48
CA LEU A 147 -6.97 4.91 -5.79
C LEU A 147 -7.61 6.30 -5.78
N MET A 148 -8.74 6.47 -5.08
CA MET A 148 -9.37 7.79 -4.92
C MET A 148 -8.47 8.74 -4.13
N ILE A 149 -7.87 8.24 -3.05
CA ILE A 149 -6.98 9.01 -2.20
C ILE A 149 -5.70 9.41 -2.97
N ALA A 150 -5.09 8.47 -3.69
CA ALA A 150 -3.90 8.72 -4.50
C ALA A 150 -4.16 9.83 -5.54
N THR A 151 -5.33 9.82 -6.16
CA THR A 151 -5.74 10.90 -7.09
C THR A 151 -5.77 12.27 -6.42
N GLY A 152 -6.25 12.35 -5.17
CA GLY A 152 -6.31 13.60 -4.42
C GLY A 152 -4.94 14.10 -3.93
N ILE A 153 -3.98 13.19 -3.71
CA ILE A 153 -2.62 13.52 -3.23
C ILE A 153 -1.64 13.77 -4.39
N ALA A 154 -1.90 13.26 -5.59
CA ALA A 154 -1.03 13.39 -6.76
C ALA A 154 -0.46 14.80 -7.00
N PRO A 155 -1.22 15.91 -6.84
CA PRO A 155 -0.66 17.26 -7.00
C PRO A 155 0.37 17.64 -5.93
N LEU A 156 0.17 17.18 -4.69
CA LEU A 156 1.12 17.42 -3.58
C LEU A 156 2.40 16.63 -3.79
N GLN A 157 2.27 15.36 -4.20
CA GLN A 157 3.42 14.51 -4.48
C GLN A 157 4.23 15.02 -5.67
N THR A 158 3.54 15.55 -6.69
CA THR A 158 4.14 16.24 -7.84
C THR A 158 4.93 17.47 -7.41
N SER A 159 4.36 18.33 -6.55
CA SER A 159 5.08 19.51 -6.04
C SER A 159 6.33 19.12 -5.27
N ALA A 160 6.23 18.12 -4.39
CA ALA A 160 7.36 17.62 -3.62
C ALA A 160 8.47 17.03 -4.52
N ALA A 161 8.12 16.35 -5.61
CA ALA A 161 9.08 15.82 -6.57
C ALA A 161 9.83 16.93 -7.32
N ILE A 162 9.13 18.01 -7.68
CA ILE A 162 9.74 19.20 -8.31
C ILE A 162 10.71 19.87 -7.34
N ASP A 163 10.31 20.05 -6.07
CA ASP A 163 11.15 20.62 -5.03
C ASP A 163 12.40 19.76 -4.75
N ALA A 164 12.27 18.43 -4.85
CA ALA A 164 13.36 17.47 -4.72
C ALA A 164 14.27 17.39 -5.97
N GLN A 165 14.04 18.23 -6.99
CA GLN A 165 14.76 18.23 -8.27
C GLN A 165 14.66 16.89 -9.04
N PHE A 166 13.53 16.20 -8.93
CA PHE A 166 13.28 14.99 -9.70
C PHE A 166 12.97 15.33 -11.16
N THR A 167 13.71 14.72 -12.10
CA THR A 167 13.47 14.89 -13.53
C THR A 167 12.18 14.18 -13.94
N MET A 168 11.12 14.94 -14.22
CA MET A 168 9.88 14.36 -14.72
C MET A 168 10.08 13.80 -16.14
N PRO A 169 9.58 12.58 -16.42
CA PRO A 169 9.64 12.02 -17.76
C PRO A 169 8.80 12.86 -18.75
N GLU A 170 9.29 12.98 -19.99
CA GLU A 170 8.62 13.76 -21.04
C GLU A 170 7.17 13.26 -21.22
N ASN A 171 6.20 14.18 -21.09
CA ASN A 171 4.75 13.98 -21.12
C ASN A 171 4.05 13.55 -19.81
N ALA A 172 4.75 13.48 -18.66
CA ALA A 172 4.08 13.29 -17.37
C ALA A 172 3.60 14.64 -16.79
N THR A 173 2.29 14.78 -16.56
CA THR A 173 1.70 15.99 -15.95
C THR A 173 1.63 15.90 -14.43
N GLN A 174 1.53 14.69 -13.87
CA GLN A 174 1.50 14.42 -12.42
C GLN A 174 2.20 13.09 -12.12
N ILE A 175 2.87 13.02 -10.97
CA ILE A 175 3.45 11.79 -10.42
C ILE A 175 2.75 11.47 -9.11
N SER A 176 2.36 10.21 -8.93
CA SER A 176 1.76 9.69 -7.72
C SER A 176 2.26 8.26 -7.48
N SER A 177 2.37 7.87 -6.22
CA SER A 177 2.54 6.47 -5.83
C SER A 177 1.32 6.01 -5.04
N ILE A 178 0.83 4.80 -5.33
CA ILE A 178 -0.21 4.17 -4.50
C ILE A 178 0.35 3.79 -3.12
N CYS A 179 1.61 3.36 -3.01
CA CYS A 179 2.16 2.98 -1.70
C CYS A 179 2.11 4.12 -0.68
N ASP A 180 2.53 5.32 -1.09
CA ASP A 180 2.55 6.48 -0.20
C ASP A 180 1.25 7.30 -0.27
N GLY A 181 0.67 7.39 -1.47
CA GLY A 181 -0.48 8.23 -1.76
C GLY A 181 -1.83 7.56 -1.50
N ALA A 182 -1.91 6.24 -1.31
CA ALA A 182 -3.16 5.57 -0.93
C ALA A 182 -3.34 5.45 0.58
N ASN A 183 -2.37 5.89 1.39
CA ASN A 183 -2.44 5.78 2.84
C ASN A 183 -3.49 6.76 3.41
N PRO A 184 -4.58 6.25 4.03
CA PRO A 184 -5.63 7.10 4.57
C PRO A 184 -5.14 8.05 5.67
N LEU A 185 -4.12 7.65 6.44
CA LEU A 185 -3.54 8.48 7.48
C LEU A 185 -2.80 9.67 6.86
N THR A 186 -1.96 9.42 5.86
CA THR A 186 -1.22 10.46 5.13
C THR A 186 -2.20 11.44 4.47
N TRP A 187 -3.26 10.93 3.85
CA TRP A 187 -4.29 11.77 3.26
C TRP A 187 -4.98 12.67 4.28
N LEU A 188 -5.37 12.11 5.42
CA LEU A 188 -6.05 12.83 6.48
C LEU A 188 -5.16 13.95 7.03
N LEU A 189 -3.89 13.64 7.32
CA LEU A 189 -2.91 14.63 7.80
C LEU A 189 -2.68 15.76 6.78
N LEU A 190 -2.51 15.42 5.49
CA LEU A 190 -2.31 16.42 4.43
C LEU A 190 -3.56 17.26 4.18
N THR A 191 -4.75 16.68 4.31
CA THR A 191 -6.02 17.38 4.17
C THR A 191 -6.24 18.38 5.31
N PHE A 192 -5.93 17.99 6.55
CA PHE A 192 -5.94 18.91 7.70
C PHE A 192 -4.91 20.04 7.54
N GLY A 193 -3.70 19.73 7.05
CA GLY A 193 -2.69 20.74 6.73
C GLY A 193 -3.14 21.73 5.65
N LYS A 194 -3.81 21.25 4.59
CA LYS A 194 -4.34 22.09 3.50
C LYS A 194 -5.49 23.01 3.94
N LEU A 195 -6.40 22.55 4.79
CA LEU A 195 -7.61 23.29 5.17
C LEU A 195 -7.36 24.38 6.20
N ALA A 196 -6.40 24.20 7.12
CA ALA A 196 -6.22 25.09 8.26
C ALA A 196 -4.76 25.46 8.60
N GLY A 197 -3.79 25.11 7.75
CA GLY A 197 -2.37 25.42 7.97
C GLY A 197 -1.86 24.86 9.31
N TRP A 198 -1.19 25.71 10.11
CA TRP A 198 -0.65 25.34 11.43
C TRP A 198 -1.75 24.98 12.44
N ILE A 199 -2.96 25.53 12.27
CA ILE A 199 -4.13 25.22 13.11
C ILE A 199 -4.65 23.81 12.81
N GLY A 200 -4.58 23.39 11.54
CA GLY A 200 -4.96 22.03 11.12
C GLY A 200 -4.02 20.97 11.71
N TRP A 201 -2.72 21.25 11.75
CA TRP A 201 -1.75 20.43 12.47
C TRP A 201 -2.03 20.37 13.96
N GLY A 202 -2.39 21.49 14.58
CA GLY A 202 -2.79 21.55 15.99
C GLY A 202 -4.01 20.65 16.29
N ILE A 203 -5.04 20.70 15.44
CA ILE A 203 -6.23 19.85 15.56
C ILE A 203 -5.89 18.37 15.35
N ALA A 204 -5.04 18.05 14.37
CA ALA A 204 -4.61 16.67 14.14
C ALA A 204 -3.85 16.09 15.34
N VAL A 205 -2.96 16.88 15.97
CA VAL A 205 -2.24 16.48 17.19
C VAL A 205 -3.19 16.30 18.37
N ILE A 206 -4.19 17.16 18.53
CA ILE A 206 -5.21 17.03 19.58
C ILE A 206 -6.06 15.78 19.35
N ILE A 207 -6.53 15.52 18.13
CA ILE A 207 -7.29 14.31 17.79
C ILE A 207 -6.44 13.07 18.05
N PHE A 208 -5.17 13.08 17.64
CA PHE A 208 -4.25 11.97 17.90
C PHE A 208 -4.03 11.78 19.40
N GLY A 209 -3.87 12.86 20.17
CA GLY A 209 -3.77 12.83 21.63
C GLY A 209 -5.04 12.30 22.30
N VAL A 210 -6.22 12.64 21.79
CA VAL A 210 -7.52 12.11 22.26
C VAL A 210 -7.65 10.63 21.93
N ILE A 211 -7.23 10.19 20.74
CA ILE A 211 -7.19 8.78 20.37
C ILE A 211 -6.24 8.00 21.29
N LEU A 212 -5.05 8.55 21.58
CA LEU A 212 -4.12 7.93 22.54
C LEU A 212 -4.66 7.90 23.96
N TYR A 213 -5.39 8.94 24.38
CA TYR A 213 -6.05 8.99 25.67
C TYR A 213 -7.16 7.95 25.79
N LEU A 214 -7.99 7.81 24.75
CA LEU A 214 -9.04 6.80 24.66
C LEU A 214 -8.48 5.38 24.52
N TYR A 215 -7.34 5.24 23.82
CA TYR A 215 -6.59 3.98 23.74
C TYR A 215 -6.09 3.59 25.13
N LYS A 216 -5.47 4.52 25.87
CA LYS A 216 -5.06 4.30 27.27
C LYS A 216 -6.21 3.98 28.22
N GLN A 217 -7.41 4.52 27.98
CA GLN A 217 -8.58 4.19 28.81
C GLN A 217 -9.17 2.82 28.51
N HIS A 218 -8.95 2.27 27.30
CA HIS A 218 -9.60 1.04 26.83
C HIS A 218 -8.61 0.03 26.22
N GLU A 219 -7.38 -0.05 26.74
CA GLU A 219 -6.30 -0.88 26.17
C GLU A 219 -6.77 -2.32 25.88
N SER A 220 -7.47 -2.93 26.83
CA SER A 220 -7.99 -4.30 26.69
C SER A 220 -9.03 -4.47 25.56
N ALA A 221 -9.89 -3.48 25.33
CA ALA A 221 -10.90 -3.55 24.27
C ALA A 221 -10.27 -3.37 22.87
N TRP A 222 -9.27 -2.50 22.77
CA TRP A 222 -8.53 -2.27 21.53
C TRP A 222 -7.61 -3.44 21.19
N GLU A 223 -6.99 -4.07 22.19
CA GLU A 223 -6.20 -5.29 22.01
C GLU A 223 -7.07 -6.44 21.48
N ILE A 224 -8.27 -6.63 22.02
CA ILE A 224 -9.23 -7.64 21.53
C ILE A 224 -9.69 -7.31 20.09
N ALA A 225 -9.93 -6.03 19.79
CA ALA A 225 -10.33 -5.59 18.44
C ALA A 225 -9.21 -5.75 17.40
N ALA A 226 -7.95 -5.57 17.81
CA ALA A 226 -6.76 -5.80 16.99
C ALA A 226 -6.41 -7.29 16.80
N GLY A 227 -7.16 -8.20 17.41
CA GLY A 227 -6.98 -9.65 17.29
C GLY A 227 -6.12 -10.28 18.38
N GLY A 228 -5.83 -9.57 19.47
CA GLY A 228 -5.18 -10.09 20.66
C GLY A 228 -6.02 -11.15 21.39
N PRO A 229 -5.39 -12.02 22.19
CA PRO A 229 -6.10 -13.00 23.01
C PRO A 229 -7.03 -12.28 24.00
N LYS A 230 -8.26 -12.77 24.15
CA LYS A 230 -9.15 -12.27 25.20
C LYS A 230 -8.50 -12.55 26.56
N PRO A 231 -8.50 -11.59 27.50
CA PRO A 231 -7.95 -11.82 28.83
C PRO A 231 -8.71 -12.99 29.47
N GLU A 232 -7.99 -14.03 29.86
CA GLU A 232 -8.53 -15.15 30.63
C GLU A 232 -8.85 -14.65 32.05
N GLY A 233 -10.14 -14.43 32.32
CA GLY A 233 -10.66 -14.22 33.66
C GLY A 233 -10.52 -12.79 34.20
N GLY A 234 -11.61 -12.03 34.11
CA GLY A 234 -11.79 -10.77 34.84
C GLY A 234 -13.05 -10.07 34.35
N GLU A 235 -14.03 -9.95 35.24
CA GLU A 235 -15.35 -9.38 34.99
C GLU A 235 -15.31 -7.94 34.48
N VAL A 236 -16.43 -7.58 33.83
CA VAL A 236 -16.81 -6.28 33.23
C VAL A 236 -16.48 -5.09 34.12
#